data_AF-A0A2P6SFP1-F1
#
_entry.id   AF-A0A2P6SFP1-F1
#
_cell.length_a   1.000
_cell.length_b   1.000
_cell.length_c   1.000
_cell.angle_alpha   90.00
_cell.angle_beta   90.00
_cell.angle_gamma   90.00
#
_symmetry.space_group_name_H-M   'P 1'
#
loop_
_entity.id
_entity.type
_entity.pdbx_description
1 polymer ?
#
loop_
_entity_poly.entity_id
_entity_poly.type
_entity_poly.pdbx_seq_one_letter_code
_entity_poly.pdbx_strand_id
1 'polypeptide(L)'
;MKGVLDKVISPTQSAFVPGRHIHDNVIAAFETIHSIRKNSGSGAANLVLKLDISKAYHRVEWLFLKKMMAKLGFAESWVQLILRQLAFSNLQGDPLSPYLFLLCSEGLSCLFSHADMMGFIHGVQASRNAPSVSQLLFADDSLVFAKAEMQEVVNLK
;
A
#
# COMPACT_ATOMS: atom_id res chain seq x y z
N MET A 1 -16.54 -1.69 -11.04
CA MET A 1 -15.29 -1.49 -10.28
C MET A 1 -14.90 -0.02 -10.17
N LYS A 2 -14.68 0.72 -11.27
CA LYS A 2 -14.19 2.12 -11.25
C LYS A 2 -14.88 3.07 -10.25
N GLY A 3 -16.21 3.05 -10.13
CA GLY A 3 -16.96 3.94 -9.23
C GLY A 3 -17.06 3.51 -7.76
N VAL A 4 -16.33 2.46 -7.36
CA VAL A 4 -16.24 1.99 -5.96
C VAL A 4 -14.80 2.06 -5.44
N LEU A 5 -13.81 2.15 -6.34
CA LEU A 5 -12.39 2.18 -6.00
C LEU A 5 -12.02 3.41 -5.16
N ASP A 6 -12.64 4.55 -5.43
CA ASP A 6 -12.49 5.79 -4.68
C ASP A 6 -12.91 5.67 -3.21
N LYS A 7 -13.90 4.83 -2.92
CA LYS A 7 -14.42 4.58 -1.56
C LYS A 7 -13.67 3.49 -0.80
N VAL A 8 -13.00 2.61 -1.54
CA VAL A 8 -12.34 1.41 -0.97
C VAL A 8 -10.83 1.63 -0.82
N ILE A 9 -10.23 2.49 -1.65
CA ILE A 9 -8.78 2.68 -1.67
C ILE A 9 -8.34 3.83 -0.76
N SER A 10 -7.41 3.55 0.14
CA SER A 10 -6.76 4.49 1.06
C SER A 10 -6.20 5.71 0.33
N PRO A 11 -6.29 6.92 0.91
CA PRO A 11 -5.74 8.14 0.32
C PRO A 11 -4.22 8.09 0.06
N THR A 12 -3.48 7.18 0.70
CA THR A 12 -2.04 6.98 0.47
C THR A 12 -1.71 6.29 -0.86
N GLN A 13 -2.74 5.80 -1.57
CA GLN A 13 -2.63 5.15 -2.88
C GLN A 13 -3.18 6.07 -3.97
N SER A 14 -2.26 6.78 -4.65
CA SER A 14 -2.58 7.81 -5.64
C SER A 14 -2.51 7.32 -7.09
N ALA A 15 -2.01 6.10 -7.33
CA ALA A 15 -1.94 5.52 -8.68
C ALA A 15 -3.24 4.80 -9.08
N PHE A 16 -3.66 5.00 -10.32
CA PHE A 16 -4.82 4.35 -10.97
C PHE A 16 -6.20 4.55 -10.30
N VAL A 17 -6.34 5.52 -9.39
CA VAL A 17 -7.63 5.98 -8.86
C VAL A 17 -8.05 7.25 -9.61
N PRO A 18 -9.24 7.29 -10.24
CA PRO A 18 -9.73 8.50 -10.91
C PRO A 18 -9.81 9.68 -9.93
N GLY A 19 -9.19 10.81 -10.27
CA GLY A 19 -9.24 12.05 -9.47
C GLY A 19 -8.10 12.22 -8.45
N ARG A 20 -7.16 11.27 -8.33
CA ARG A 20 -5.93 11.45 -7.53
C ARG A 20 -4.73 11.73 -8.43
N HIS A 21 -3.94 12.74 -8.08
CA HIS A 21 -2.73 13.08 -8.82
C HIS A 21 -1.52 12.37 -8.21
N ILE A 22 -0.78 11.64 -9.03
CA ILE A 22 0.45 10.95 -8.60
C ILE A 22 1.48 11.91 -7.98
N HIS A 23 1.42 13.19 -8.35
CA HIS A 23 2.28 14.25 -7.85
C HIS A 23 2.18 14.46 -6.33
N ASP A 24 1.02 14.25 -5.72
CA ASP A 24 0.82 14.46 -4.28
C ASP A 24 1.66 13.47 -3.46
N ASN A 25 1.68 12.20 -3.89
CA ASN A 25 2.53 11.18 -3.27
C ASN A 25 4.01 11.45 -3.49
N VAL A 26 4.39 12.00 -4.65
CA VAL A 26 5.79 12.33 -4.96
C VAL A 26 6.28 13.44 -4.03
N ILE A 27 5.48 14.49 -3.82
CA ILE A 27 5.80 15.59 -2.91
C ILE A 27 5.92 15.06 -1.48
N ALA A 28 4.93 14.29 -1.01
CA ALA A 28 4.95 13.71 0.32
C ALA A 28 6.18 12.81 0.55
N ALA A 29 6.55 11.98 -0.43
CA ALA A 29 7.75 11.15 -0.35
C ALA A 29 9.03 12.01 -0.30
N PHE A 30 9.12 13.03 -1.14
CA PHE A 30 10.29 13.89 -1.22
C PHE A 30 10.50 14.66 0.09
N GLU A 31 9.45 15.24 0.66
CA GLU A 31 9.49 15.93 1.94
C GLU A 31 9.84 14.99 3.10
N THR A 32 9.27 13.79 3.11
CA THR A 32 9.55 12.79 4.15
C THR A 32 11.01 12.34 4.09
N ILE A 33 11.53 12.00 2.91
CA ILE A 33 12.95 11.62 2.72
C ILE A 33 13.87 12.79 3.07
N HIS A 34 13.52 14.02 2.69
CA HIS A 34 14.29 15.20 3.02
C HIS A 34 14.36 15.43 4.54
N SER A 35 13.23 15.26 5.25
CA SER A 35 13.17 15.33 6.72
C SER A 35 14.07 14.27 7.36
N ILE A 36 14.06 13.03 6.87
CA ILE A 36 14.94 11.96 7.37
C ILE A 36 16.42 12.35 7.23
N ARG A 37 16.83 12.86 6.07
CA ARG A 37 18.21 13.29 5.82
C ARG A 37 18.62 14.46 6.73
N LYS A 38 17.71 15.39 7.01
CA LYS A 38 17.97 16.56 7.85
C LYS A 38 18.03 16.23 9.34
N ASN A 39 17.21 15.27 9.79
CA ASN A 39 17.10 14.86 11.19
C ASN A 39 18.07 13.73 11.58
N SER A 40 18.99 13.33 10.68
CA SER A 40 19.95 12.24 10.91
C SER A 40 20.94 12.46 12.08
N GLY A 41 20.96 13.65 12.69
CA GLY A 41 21.75 13.97 13.89
C GLY A 41 20.99 13.87 15.22
N SER A 42 19.68 13.63 15.20
CA SER A 42 18.80 13.69 16.39
C SER A 42 18.32 12.30 16.81
N GLY A 43 19.22 11.40 17.23
CA GLY A 43 18.92 10.19 18.05
C GLY A 43 18.02 9.08 17.47
N ALA A 44 16.94 9.42 16.76
CA ALA A 44 16.02 8.52 16.10
C ALA A 44 16.39 8.43 14.61
N ALA A 45 17.16 7.41 14.27
CA ALA A 45 17.40 7.05 12.88
C ALA A 45 16.09 6.52 12.28
N ASN A 46 15.77 6.94 11.05
CA ASN A 46 14.61 6.45 10.31
C ASN A 46 15.09 5.64 9.09
N LEU A 47 14.29 4.69 8.66
CA LEU A 47 14.56 3.86 7.49
C LEU A 47 13.49 4.07 6.42
N VAL A 48 13.92 3.92 5.17
CA VAL A 48 13.02 3.91 4.00
C VAL A 48 13.28 2.62 3.26
N LEU A 49 12.24 1.79 3.10
CA LEU A 49 12.28 0.58 2.29
C LEU A 49 11.51 0.81 1.01
N LYS A 50 12.15 0.56 -0.12
CA LYS A 50 11.47 0.46 -1.40
C LYS A 50 11.07 -1.00 -1.62
N LEU A 51 9.77 -1.28 -1.69
CA LEU A 51 9.24 -2.60 -2.03
C LEU A 51 8.65 -2.57 -3.44
N ASP A 52 9.02 -3.58 -4.23
CA ASP A 52 8.50 -3.81 -5.57
C ASP A 52 7.33 -4.80 -5.49
N ILE A 53 6.11 -4.26 -5.51
CA ILE A 53 4.87 -5.04 -5.34
C ILE A 53 4.54 -5.78 -6.65
N SER A 54 4.92 -5.21 -7.79
CA SER A 54 4.67 -5.81 -9.11
C SER A 54 5.31 -7.20 -9.26
N LYS A 55 6.52 -7.40 -8.70
CA LYS A 55 7.17 -8.72 -8.66
C LYS A 55 6.47 -9.72 -7.74
N ALA A 56 5.78 -9.24 -6.71
CA ALA A 56 5.06 -10.08 -5.74
C ALA A 56 3.65 -10.42 -6.21
N TYR A 57 3.05 -9.63 -7.12
CA TYR A 57 1.67 -9.81 -7.58
C TYR A 57 1.39 -11.19 -8.17
N HIS A 58 2.33 -11.72 -8.97
CA HIS A 58 2.22 -13.07 -9.53
C HIS A 58 2.23 -14.21 -8.49
N ARG A 59 2.57 -13.90 -7.24
CA ARG A 59 2.65 -14.87 -6.13
C ARG A 59 1.50 -14.72 -5.12
N VAL A 60 0.57 -13.79 -5.34
CA VAL A 60 -0.56 -13.58 -4.42
C VAL A 60 -1.47 -14.80 -4.43
N GLU A 61 -1.74 -15.36 -3.26
CA GLU A 61 -2.66 -16.48 -3.13
C GLU A 61 -4.11 -16.06 -3.37
N TRP A 62 -4.84 -16.82 -4.19
CA TRP A 62 -6.25 -16.55 -4.51
C TRP A 62 -7.17 -16.56 -3.30
N LEU A 63 -6.85 -17.40 -2.31
CA LEU A 63 -7.61 -17.47 -1.06
C LEU A 63 -7.45 -16.18 -0.23
N PHE A 64 -6.26 -15.56 -0.26
CA PHE A 64 -6.02 -14.27 0.36
C PHE A 64 -6.84 -13.17 -0.34
N LEU A 65 -6.76 -13.11 -1.68
CA LEU A 65 -7.54 -12.17 -2.48
C LEU A 65 -9.05 -12.29 -2.20
N LYS A 66 -9.57 -13.52 -2.15
CA LYS A 66 -10.97 -13.79 -1.79
C LYS A 66 -11.33 -13.22 -0.43
N LYS A 67 -10.55 -13.53 0.61
CA LYS A 67 -10.82 -13.09 2.00
C LYS A 67 -10.76 -11.58 2.12
N MET A 68 -9.80 -10.95 1.44
CA MET A 68 -9.66 -9.49 1.41
C MET A 68 -10.86 -8.83 0.74
N MET A 69 -11.27 -9.29 -0.46
CA MET A 69 -12.45 -8.74 -1.13
C MET A 69 -13.73 -8.90 -0.30
N ALA A 70 -13.90 -10.05 0.37
CA ALA A 70 -15.00 -10.25 1.31
C ALA A 70 -14.94 -9.26 2.49
N LYS A 71 -13.76 -9.00 3.04
CA LYS A 71 -13.54 -8.02 4.12
C LYS A 71 -13.79 -6.57 3.69
N LEU A 72 -13.52 -6.24 2.43
CA LEU A 72 -13.82 -4.93 1.83
C LEU A 72 -15.32 -4.78 1.49
N GLY A 73 -16.15 -5.79 1.76
CA GLY A 73 -17.61 -5.73 1.58
C GLY A 73 -18.12 -6.09 0.19
N PHE A 74 -17.29 -6.70 -0.65
CA PHE A 74 -17.75 -7.20 -1.96
C PHE A 74 -18.68 -8.41 -1.77
N ALA A 75 -19.76 -8.46 -2.57
CA ALA A 75 -20.69 -9.59 -2.55
C ALA A 75 -19.99 -10.89 -3.00
N GLU A 76 -20.28 -12.01 -2.30
CA GLU A 76 -19.66 -13.31 -2.59
C GLU A 76 -19.84 -13.72 -4.05
N SER A 77 -21.01 -13.47 -4.66
CA SER A 77 -21.26 -13.73 -6.08
C SER A 77 -20.31 -12.96 -7.00
N TRP A 78 -19.97 -11.72 -6.66
CA TRP A 78 -19.00 -10.89 -7.39
C TRP A 78 -17.56 -11.41 -7.23
N VAL A 79 -17.18 -11.81 -6.01
CA VAL A 79 -15.85 -12.36 -5.74
C VAL A 79 -15.65 -13.67 -6.50
N GLN A 80 -16.66 -14.54 -6.52
CA GLN A 80 -16.62 -15.80 -7.26
C GLN A 80 -16.49 -15.58 -8.77
N LEU A 81 -17.17 -14.57 -9.35
CA LEU A 81 -17.03 -14.22 -10.76
C LEU A 81 -15.60 -13.80 -11.11
N ILE A 82 -14.97 -12.99 -10.25
CA ILE A 82 -13.60 -12.53 -10.44
C ILE A 82 -12.60 -13.69 -10.33
N LEU A 83 -12.73 -14.52 -9.29
CA LEU A 83 -11.88 -15.71 -9.12
C LEU A 83 -12.02 -16.69 -10.28
N ARG A 84 -13.23 -16.85 -10.81
CA ARG A 84 -13.49 -17.68 -11.97
C ARG A 84 -12.76 -17.13 -13.19
N GLN A 85 -12.88 -15.84 -13.48
CA GLN A 85 -12.18 -15.21 -14.60
C GLN A 85 -10.66 -15.40 -14.49
N LEU A 86 -10.09 -15.18 -13.30
CA LEU A 86 -8.65 -15.34 -13.04
C LEU A 86 -8.14 -16.78 -13.19
N ALA A 87 -9.00 -17.77 -12.94
CA ALA A 87 -8.66 -19.18 -13.17
C ALA A 87 -8.63 -19.55 -14.66
N PHE A 88 -9.32 -18.78 -15.51
CA PHE A 88 -9.40 -19.02 -16.96
C PHE A 88 -8.51 -18.08 -17.78
N SER A 89 -8.12 -16.91 -17.26
CA SER A 89 -7.24 -15.96 -17.95
C SER A 89 -5.78 -16.13 -17.50
N ASN A 90 -4.85 -16.20 -18.46
CA ASN A 90 -3.45 -15.93 -18.17
C ASN A 90 -3.36 -14.45 -17.79
N LEU A 91 -2.95 -14.14 -16.55
CA LEU A 91 -2.93 -12.79 -15.94
C LEU A 91 -2.26 -11.68 -16.78
N GLN A 92 -1.54 -12.03 -17.85
CA GLN A 92 -0.94 -11.11 -18.81
C GLN A 92 -1.97 -10.66 -19.86
N GLY A 93 -2.44 -9.42 -19.74
CA GLY A 93 -3.32 -8.78 -20.73
C GLY A 93 -4.80 -8.73 -20.36
N ASP A 94 -5.19 -9.25 -19.19
CA ASP A 94 -6.56 -9.13 -18.68
C ASP A 94 -6.83 -7.66 -18.27
N PRO A 95 -7.89 -7.02 -18.80
CA PRO A 95 -8.26 -5.65 -18.41
C PRO A 95 -8.60 -5.51 -16.92
N LEU A 96 -8.80 -6.60 -16.18
CA LEU A 96 -9.03 -6.62 -14.73
C LEU A 96 -7.76 -6.61 -13.89
N SER A 97 -6.63 -7.07 -14.42
CA SER A 97 -5.37 -7.19 -13.67
C SER A 97 -4.94 -5.90 -12.94
N PRO A 98 -5.02 -4.70 -13.56
CA PRO A 98 -4.67 -3.46 -12.86
C PRO A 98 -5.56 -3.15 -11.66
N TYR A 99 -6.85 -3.50 -11.70
CA TYR A 99 -7.77 -3.24 -10.60
C TYR A 99 -7.60 -4.23 -9.45
N LEU A 100 -7.26 -5.47 -9.78
CA LEU A 100 -6.94 -6.49 -8.78
C LEU A 100 -5.64 -6.19 -8.07
N PHE A 101 -4.65 -5.67 -8.80
CA PHE A 101 -3.44 -5.12 -8.20
C PHE A 101 -3.78 -4.03 -7.18
N LEU A 102 -4.64 -3.07 -7.53
CA LEU A 102 -5.06 -2.02 -6.60
C LEU A 102 -5.74 -2.55 -5.33
N LEU A 103 -6.58 -3.59 -5.47
CA LEU A 103 -7.23 -4.23 -4.32
C LEU A 103 -6.20 -4.94 -3.42
N CYS A 104 -5.21 -5.61 -4.00
CA CYS A 104 -4.10 -6.20 -3.24
C CYS A 104 -3.26 -5.15 -2.51
N SER A 105 -2.92 -4.05 -3.20
CA SER A 105 -2.21 -2.92 -2.59
C SER A 105 -3.00 -2.28 -1.46
N GLU A 106 -4.33 -2.25 -1.55
CA GLU A 106 -5.19 -1.78 -0.46
C GLU A 106 -5.13 -2.71 0.76
N GLY A 107 -5.13 -4.03 0.55
CA GLY A 107 -4.91 -4.99 1.63
C GLY A 107 -3.59 -4.74 2.36
N LEU A 108 -2.53 -4.44 1.63
CA LEU A 108 -1.24 -4.08 2.20
C LEU A 108 -1.33 -2.76 3.00
N SER A 109 -1.97 -1.74 2.44
CA SER A 109 -2.22 -0.45 3.13
C SER A 109 -2.97 -0.62 4.44
N CYS A 110 -4.00 -1.48 4.45
CA CYS A 110 -4.74 -1.83 5.66
C CYS A 110 -3.86 -2.52 6.71
N LEU A 111 -2.97 -3.44 6.29
CA LEU A 111 -2.03 -4.11 7.20
C LEU A 111 -1.04 -3.12 7.82
N PHE A 112 -0.47 -2.21 7.03
CA PHE A 112 0.41 -1.16 7.54
C PHE A 112 -0.33 -0.20 8.48
N SER A 113 -1.55 0.22 8.13
CA SER A 113 -2.38 1.06 8.99
C SER A 113 -2.72 0.38 10.31
N HIS A 114 -2.98 -0.93 10.28
CA HIS A 114 -3.23 -1.72 11.49
C HIS A 114 -1.96 -1.87 12.34
N ALA A 115 -0.81 -2.10 11.71
CA ALA A 115 0.47 -2.18 12.40
C ALA A 115 0.86 -0.85 13.06
N ASP A 116 0.59 0.29 12.39
CA ASP A 116 0.81 1.64 12.93
C ASP A 116 -0.13 1.91 14.11
N MET A 117 -1.41 1.55 13.99
CA MET A 117 -2.39 1.67 15.09
C MET A 117 -2.01 0.83 16.33
N MET A 118 -1.43 -0.35 16.12
CA MET A 118 -0.97 -1.23 17.20
C MET A 118 0.41 -0.83 17.75
N GLY A 119 1.06 0.17 17.16
CA GLY A 119 2.41 0.61 17.55
C GLY A 119 3.53 -0.38 17.18
N PHE A 120 3.27 -1.31 16.26
CA PHE A 120 4.28 -2.25 15.76
C PHE A 120 5.27 -1.60 14.80
N ILE A 121 4.82 -0.56 14.10
CA ILE A 121 5.62 0.31 13.25
C ILE A 121 5.24 1.75 13.58
N HIS A 122 6.15 2.68 13.35
CA HIS A 122 5.82 4.10 13.44
C HIS A 122 6.18 4.78 12.13
N GLY A 123 5.18 5.40 11.51
CA GLY A 123 5.42 6.24 10.34
C GLY A 123 6.33 7.43 10.63
N VAL A 124 6.81 8.07 9.56
CA VAL A 124 7.68 9.24 9.65
C VAL A 124 6.89 10.51 9.39
N GLN A 125 7.13 11.54 10.22
CA GLN A 125 6.55 12.86 10.04
C GLN A 125 7.53 13.80 9.34
N ALA A 126 7.10 14.40 8.23
CA ALA A 126 7.90 15.40 7.52
C ALA A 126 8.07 16.70 8.34
N SER A 127 7.09 17.06 9.18
CA SER A 127 7.12 18.21 10.07
C SER A 127 6.24 17.99 11.32
N ARG A 128 6.37 18.84 12.35
CA ARG A 128 5.62 18.70 13.63
C ARG A 128 4.10 18.64 13.48
N ASN A 129 3.56 19.26 12.43
CA ASN A 129 2.12 19.30 12.16
C ASN A 129 1.72 18.44 10.96
N ALA A 130 2.67 17.73 10.35
CA ALA A 130 2.37 16.84 9.23
C ALA A 130 1.80 15.51 9.74
N PRO A 131 0.91 14.88 8.94
CA PRO A 131 0.50 13.51 9.22
C PRO A 131 1.72 12.59 9.21
N SER A 132 1.66 11.56 10.04
CA SER A 132 2.64 10.47 10.00
C SER A 132 2.41 9.66 8.72
N VAL A 133 3.49 9.40 7.97
CA VAL A 133 3.44 8.61 6.74
C VAL A 133 4.22 7.33 6.98
N SER A 134 3.53 6.20 7.03
CA SER A 134 4.11 4.85 7.16
C SER A 134 4.27 4.15 5.80
N GLN A 135 3.43 4.49 4.82
CA GLN A 135 3.45 3.90 3.50
C GLN A 135 2.99 4.88 2.41
N LEU A 136 3.68 4.88 1.26
CA LEU A 136 3.27 5.54 0.03
C LEU A 136 3.30 4.55 -1.13
N LEU A 137 2.23 4.51 -1.92
CA LEU A 137 2.10 3.63 -3.08
C LEU A 137 2.21 4.42 -4.39
N PHE A 138 3.03 3.91 -5.31
CA PHE A 138 3.34 4.45 -6.62
C PHE A 138 3.20 3.37 -7.68
N ALA A 139 1.96 3.10 -8.11
CA ALA A 139 1.69 2.02 -9.05
C ALA A 139 2.37 0.72 -8.55
N ASP A 140 3.39 0.27 -9.25
CA ASP A 140 4.17 -0.95 -9.00
C ASP A 140 5.16 -0.86 -7.82
N ASP A 141 5.55 0.35 -7.44
CA ASP A 141 6.49 0.64 -6.36
C ASP A 141 5.75 1.06 -5.09
N SER A 142 6.32 0.70 -3.93
CA SER A 142 5.91 1.28 -2.65
C SER A 142 7.10 1.70 -1.82
N LEU A 143 6.93 2.79 -1.08
CA LEU A 143 7.86 3.24 -0.06
C LEU A 143 7.23 2.97 1.29
N VAL A 144 7.94 2.24 2.14
CA VAL A 144 7.60 2.02 3.54
C VAL A 144 8.57 2.83 4.39
N PHE A 145 8.02 3.57 5.34
CA PHE A 145 8.75 4.42 6.28
C PHE A 145 8.56 3.86 7.69
N ALA A 146 9.67 3.66 8.39
CA ALA A 146 9.67 3.16 9.76
C ALA A 146 10.86 3.76 10.53
N LYS A 147 10.88 3.58 11.85
CA LYS A 147 12.09 3.89 12.63
C LYS A 147 13.13 2.80 12.42
N ALA A 148 14.40 3.18 12.44
CA ALA A 148 15.56 2.28 12.39
C ALA A 148 15.81 1.61 13.75
N GLU A 149 14.75 1.05 14.33
CA GLU A 149 14.80 0.26 15.56
C GLU A 149 14.67 -1.22 15.20
N MET A 150 15.49 -2.07 15.85
CA MET A 150 15.49 -3.51 15.57
C MET A 150 14.10 -4.14 15.74
N GLN A 151 13.30 -3.65 16.69
CA GLN A 151 11.95 -4.16 16.91
C GLN A 151 11.03 -3.89 15.71
N GLU A 152 11.05 -2.68 15.15
CA GLU A 152 10.24 -2.34 13.97
C GLU A 152 10.72 -3.09 12.73
N VAL A 153 12.04 -3.25 12.56
CA VAL A 153 12.61 -4.04 11.44
C VAL A 153 12.20 -5.51 11.51
N VAL A 154 12.14 -6.09 12.71
CA VAL A 154 11.67 -7.47 12.90
C VAL A 154 10.17 -7.59 12.63
N ASN A 155 9.37 -6.60 13.04
CA ASN A 155 7.92 -6.59 12.78
C ASN A 155 7.57 -6.42 11.29
N LEU A 156 8.51 -5.93 10.47
CA LEU A 156 8.36 -5.78 9.02
C LEU A 156 8.68 -7.07 8.21
N LYS A 157 9.20 -8.12 8.87
CA LYS A 157 9.42 -9.44 8.25
C LYS A 157 8.18 -10.32 8.29
#